data_AF-A0A2M8ND45-F1
#
_entry.id   AF-A0A2M8ND45-F1
#
_cell.length_a   1.000
_cell.length_b   1.000
_cell.length_c   1.000
_cell.angle_alpha   90.00
_cell.angle_beta   90.00
_cell.angle_gamma   90.00
#
_symmetry.space_group_name_H-M   'P 1'
#
loop_
_entity.id
_entity.type
_entity.pdbx_description
1 polymer ?
#
loop_
_entity_poly.entity_id
_entity_poly.type
_entity_poly.pdbx_seq_one_letter_code
_entity_poly.pdbx_strand_id
1 'polypeptide(L)'
;MDHPRGCLSGGLFSVFVIFFAVFAFLGGCVTILDNICYEEMTRIMPIHPDAEIIRQDYNFFRPFGIGETSMELYVPLPPSDVRTWYGQTVAANRAREGTPDLARANFFVGMADRDLGEAGGSMVLMRGNCIQR
;
A
#
# COMPACT_ATOMS: atom_id res chain seq x y z
N MET A 1 50.94 16.81 -39.23
CA MET A 1 50.49 17.26 -37.88
C MET A 1 48.99 17.08 -37.88
N ASP A 2 48.53 15.88 -37.52
CA ASP A 2 47.12 15.52 -37.57
C ASP A 2 46.55 15.48 -36.15
N HIS A 3 45.64 16.42 -35.88
CA HIS A 3 44.85 16.43 -34.66
C HIS A 3 43.66 15.46 -34.81
N PRO A 4 43.49 14.47 -33.92
CA PRO A 4 42.30 13.65 -33.92
C PRO A 4 41.11 14.48 -33.37
N ARG A 5 40.22 14.89 -34.26
CA ARG A 5 38.92 15.46 -33.92
C ARG A 5 37.87 14.37 -34.11
N GLY A 6 37.14 13.99 -33.06
CA GLY A 6 35.79 13.45 -33.23
C GLY A 6 35.36 12.17 -32.50
N CYS A 7 35.99 11.72 -31.42
CA CYS A 7 35.49 10.55 -30.66
C CYS A 7 34.90 10.83 -29.27
N LEU A 8 34.82 12.09 -28.82
CA LEU A 8 34.35 12.38 -27.46
C LEU A 8 32.81 12.56 -27.34
N SER A 9 32.11 12.91 -28.42
CA SER A 9 30.65 13.17 -28.38
C SER A 9 29.79 11.91 -28.42
N GLY A 10 30.22 10.85 -29.11
CA GLY A 10 29.49 9.59 -29.19
C GLY A 10 29.49 8.77 -27.89
N GLY A 11 30.57 8.84 -27.12
CA GLY A 11 30.70 8.12 -25.84
C GLY A 11 29.78 8.66 -24.75
N LEU A 12 29.69 9.99 -24.62
CA LEU A 12 28.82 10.64 -23.64
C LEU A 12 27.33 10.34 -23.91
N PHE A 13 26.89 10.43 -25.17
CA PHE A 13 25.50 10.11 -25.53
C PHE A 13 25.14 8.66 -25.23
N SER A 14 26.03 7.71 -25.52
CA SER A 14 25.82 6.29 -25.21
C SER A 14 25.65 6.03 -23.70
N VAL A 15 26.46 6.68 -22.86
CA VAL A 15 26.34 6.55 -21.39
C VAL A 15 25.00 7.09 -20.88
N PHE A 16 24.55 8.24 -21.40
CA PHE A 16 23.25 8.79 -21.03
C PHE A 16 22.10 7.85 -21.41
N VAL A 17 22.09 7.30 -22.63
CA VAL A 17 21.04 6.37 -23.06
C VAL A 17 20.99 5.14 -22.16
N ILE A 18 22.14 4.55 -21.84
CA ILE A 18 22.21 3.39 -20.94
C ILE A 18 21.69 3.76 -19.55
N PHE A 19 22.09 4.91 -19.01
CA PHE A 19 21.62 5.41 -17.72
C PHE A 19 20.09 5.51 -17.72
N PHE A 20 19.49 6.24 -18.67
CA PHE A 20 18.03 6.37 -18.75
C PHE A 20 17.32 5.02 -18.93
N ALA A 21 17.87 4.10 -19.72
CA ALA A 21 17.31 2.77 -19.89
C ALA A 21 17.27 1.98 -18.57
N VAL A 22 18.35 2.05 -17.77
CA VAL A 22 18.41 1.40 -16.45
C VAL A 22 17.40 2.03 -15.49
N PHE A 23 17.30 3.36 -15.42
CA PHE A 23 16.32 4.02 -14.55
C PHE A 23 14.88 3.73 -14.97
N ALA A 24 14.59 3.70 -16.27
CA ALA A 24 13.27 3.33 -16.78
C ALA A 24 12.92 1.87 -16.43
N PHE A 25 13.87 0.95 -16.56
CA PHE A 25 13.66 -0.45 -16.20
C PHE A 25 13.41 -0.62 -14.69
N LEU A 26 14.28 -0.04 -13.85
CA LEU A 26 14.14 -0.12 -12.39
C LEU A 26 12.83 0.55 -11.91
N GLY A 27 12.51 1.74 -12.45
CA GLY A 27 11.26 2.44 -12.16
C GLY A 27 10.02 1.64 -12.59
N GLY A 28 10.09 0.98 -13.75
CA GLY A 28 9.05 0.08 -14.24
C GLY A 28 8.82 -1.11 -13.30
N CYS A 29 9.89 -1.78 -12.86
CA CYS A 29 9.80 -2.89 -11.91
C CYS A 29 9.16 -2.46 -10.58
N VAL A 30 9.57 -1.31 -10.03
CA VAL A 30 9.01 -0.78 -8.78
C VAL A 30 7.52 -0.48 -8.93
N THR A 31 7.11 0.12 -10.06
CA THR A 31 5.70 0.42 -10.34
C THR A 31 4.84 -0.84 -10.44
N ILE A 32 5.36 -1.90 -11.08
CA ILE A 32 4.65 -3.18 -11.19
C ILE A 32 4.47 -3.80 -9.80
N LEU A 33 5.54 -3.85 -8.99
CA LEU A 33 5.47 -4.40 -7.64
C LEU A 33 4.51 -3.59 -6.76
N ASP A 34 4.50 -2.26 -6.91
CA ASP A 34 3.60 -1.40 -6.17
C ASP A 34 2.11 -1.63 -6.51
N ASN A 35 1.80 -1.89 -7.79
CA ASN A 35 0.45 -2.27 -8.19
C ASN A 35 0.02 -3.63 -7.63
N ILE A 36 0.91 -4.61 -7.63
CA ILE A 36 0.64 -5.92 -7.01
C ILE A 36 0.37 -5.75 -5.52
N CYS A 37 1.21 -4.99 -4.82
CA CYS A 37 1.01 -4.68 -3.40
C CYS A 37 -0.34 -4.00 -3.16
N TYR A 38 -0.69 -3.00 -3.96
CA TYR A 38 -1.96 -2.28 -3.84
C TYR A 38 -3.18 -3.21 -4.00
N GLU A 39 -3.19 -4.05 -5.03
CA GLU A 39 -4.29 -5.01 -5.27
C GLU A 39 -4.41 -6.05 -4.16
N GLU A 40 -3.28 -6.56 -3.65
CA GLU A 40 -3.28 -7.57 -2.59
C GLU A 40 -3.70 -6.95 -1.26
N MET A 41 -3.16 -5.77 -0.93
CA MET A 41 -3.40 -5.10 0.33
C MET A 41 -4.83 -4.58 0.45
N THR A 42 -5.39 -3.97 -0.60
CA THR A 42 -6.80 -3.54 -0.62
C THR A 42 -7.78 -4.70 -0.49
N ARG A 43 -7.37 -5.91 -0.90
CA ARG A 43 -8.14 -7.13 -0.75
C ARG A 43 -8.14 -7.66 0.69
N ILE A 44 -6.98 -7.65 1.37
CA ILE A 44 -6.86 -8.17 2.74
C ILE A 44 -7.19 -7.13 3.82
N MET A 45 -7.17 -5.84 3.49
CA MET A 45 -7.57 -4.72 4.35
C MET A 45 -8.75 -3.94 3.74
N PRO A 46 -9.95 -4.54 3.66
CA PRO A 46 -11.11 -3.85 3.13
C PRO A 46 -11.52 -2.71 4.08
N ILE A 47 -11.78 -1.52 3.54
CA ILE A 47 -12.28 -0.39 4.33
C ILE A 47 -13.80 -0.60 4.52
N HIS A 48 -14.29 -0.47 5.76
CA HIS A 48 -15.71 -0.58 6.06
C HIS A 48 -16.49 0.53 5.32
N PRO A 49 -17.66 0.26 4.73
CA PRO A 49 -18.38 1.24 3.91
C PRO A 49 -18.75 2.51 4.68
N ASP A 50 -19.12 2.36 5.95
CA ASP A 50 -19.45 3.48 6.83
C ASP A 50 -18.23 4.04 7.59
N ALA A 51 -17.01 3.69 7.19
CA ALA A 51 -15.81 4.20 7.84
C ALA A 51 -15.47 5.63 7.40
N GLU A 52 -15.07 6.44 8.38
CA GLU A 52 -14.36 7.70 8.18
C GLU A 52 -12.87 7.50 8.48
N ILE A 53 -12.01 7.98 7.58
CA ILE A 53 -10.56 7.90 7.76
C ILE A 53 -10.13 9.04 8.69
N ILE A 54 -9.80 8.71 9.93
CA ILE A 54 -9.30 9.68 10.92
C ILE A 54 -7.82 9.99 10.66
N ARG A 55 -7.03 8.95 10.37
CA ARG A 55 -5.61 9.07 10.12
C ARG A 55 -5.13 8.05 9.12
N GLN A 56 -4.23 8.44 8.23
CA GLN A 56 -3.60 7.56 7.28
C GLN A 56 -2.12 7.93 7.15
N ASP A 57 -1.26 7.00 7.57
CA ASP A 57 0.19 7.12 7.47
C ASP A 57 0.73 6.04 6.52
N TYR A 58 1.69 6.41 5.70
CA TYR A 58 2.40 5.48 4.82
C TYR A 58 3.83 5.97 4.58
N ASN A 59 4.76 5.05 4.37
CA ASN A 59 6.19 5.38 4.27
C ASN A 59 6.74 5.39 2.83
N PHE A 60 5.87 5.21 1.83
CA PHE A 60 6.27 5.08 0.42
C PHE A 60 5.33 5.84 -0.54
N PHE A 61 5.23 5.43 -1.82
CA PHE A 61 4.54 6.21 -2.87
C PHE A 61 3.05 6.46 -2.61
N ARG A 62 2.34 5.48 -2.04
CA ARG A 62 0.89 5.56 -1.78
C ARG A 62 0.48 4.60 -0.67
N PRO A 63 -0.68 4.82 -0.04
CA PRO A 63 -1.26 3.83 0.87
C PRO A 63 -1.50 2.50 0.16
N PHE A 64 -1.33 1.41 0.89
CA PHE A 64 -1.49 0.03 0.44
C PHE A 64 -0.47 -0.43 -0.63
N GLY A 65 0.45 0.44 -1.05
CA GLY A 65 1.53 0.09 -1.98
C GLY A 65 2.68 -0.68 -1.32
N ILE A 66 3.86 -0.63 -1.93
CA ILE A 66 5.08 -1.13 -1.31
C ILE A 66 5.32 -0.40 0.02
N GLY A 67 5.82 -1.11 1.03
CA GLY A 67 6.21 -0.53 2.30
C GLY A 67 5.17 -0.76 3.39
N GLU A 68 5.02 0.20 4.29
CA GLU A 68 4.14 0.15 5.45
C GLU A 68 3.01 1.16 5.29
N THR A 69 1.79 0.74 5.62
CA THR A 69 0.61 1.59 5.73
C THR A 69 -0.05 1.35 7.08
N SER A 70 -0.36 2.42 7.80
CA SER A 70 -1.22 2.39 8.96
C SER A 70 -2.40 3.33 8.74
N MET A 71 -3.59 2.88 9.14
CA MET A 71 -4.82 3.63 8.96
C MET A 71 -5.66 3.51 10.22
N GLU A 72 -6.19 4.63 10.68
CA GLU A 72 -7.12 4.72 11.79
C GLU A 72 -8.47 5.16 11.23
N LEU A 73 -9.49 4.35 11.48
CA LEU A 73 -10.84 4.55 10.99
C LEU A 73 -11.81 4.70 12.17
N TYR A 74 -12.77 5.60 12.02
CA TYR A 74 -13.96 5.64 12.85
C TYR A 74 -15.12 5.00 12.09
N VAL A 75 -15.91 4.16 12.77
CA VAL A 75 -17.13 3.55 12.21
C VAL A 75 -18.28 3.79 13.18
N PRO A 76 -19.44 4.34 12.76
CA PRO A 76 -20.57 4.64 13.63
C PRO A 76 -21.40 3.38 13.98
N LEU A 77 -20.73 2.27 14.26
CA LEU A 77 -21.33 0.98 14.60
C LEU A 77 -20.65 0.37 15.83
N PRO A 78 -21.33 -0.52 16.59
CA PRO A 78 -20.73 -1.23 17.70
C PRO A 78 -19.56 -2.13 17.28
N PRO A 79 -18.53 -2.33 18.13
CA PRO A 79 -17.37 -3.16 17.76
C PRO A 79 -17.68 -4.61 17.40
N SER A 80 -18.77 -5.16 17.94
CA SER A 80 -19.24 -6.52 17.60
C SER A 80 -19.57 -6.64 16.11
N ASP A 81 -20.24 -5.63 15.57
CA ASP A 81 -20.79 -5.64 14.22
C ASP A 81 -19.66 -5.40 13.22
N VAL A 82 -18.78 -4.45 13.55
CA VAL A 82 -17.56 -4.16 12.79
C VAL A 82 -16.65 -5.39 12.72
N ARG A 83 -16.39 -6.07 13.85
CA ARG A 83 -15.59 -7.31 13.87
C ARG A 83 -16.22 -8.42 13.04
N THR A 84 -17.54 -8.55 13.11
CA THR A 84 -18.29 -9.54 12.32
C THR A 84 -18.13 -9.27 10.82
N TRP A 85 -18.29 -8.01 10.41
CA TRP A 85 -18.10 -7.60 9.02
C TRP A 85 -16.68 -7.86 8.51
N TYR A 86 -15.66 -7.49 9.28
CA TYR A 86 -14.26 -7.76 8.93
C TYR A 86 -13.98 -9.26 8.82
N GLY A 87 -14.46 -10.05 9.78
CA GLY A 87 -14.30 -11.52 9.77
C GLY A 87 -14.92 -12.16 8.52
N GLN A 88 -16.13 -11.74 8.15
CA GLN A 88 -16.81 -12.26 6.95
C GLN A 88 -16.15 -11.79 5.65
N THR A 89 -15.85 -10.50 5.54
CA THR A 89 -15.27 -9.91 4.31
C THR A 89 -13.88 -10.45 4.05
N VAL A 90 -13.00 -10.49 5.06
CA VAL A 90 -11.64 -11.03 4.91
C VAL A 90 -11.66 -12.53 4.60
N ALA A 91 -12.56 -13.30 5.24
CA ALA A 91 -12.71 -14.72 4.93
C ALA A 91 -13.19 -14.95 3.48
N ALA A 92 -14.18 -14.17 3.02
CA ALA A 92 -14.66 -14.23 1.64
C ALA A 92 -13.56 -13.86 0.63
N ASN A 93 -12.75 -12.85 0.93
CA ASN A 93 -11.64 -12.43 0.08
C ASN A 93 -10.51 -13.46 0.05
N ARG A 94 -10.22 -14.13 1.16
CA ARG A 94 -9.22 -15.22 1.23
C ARG A 94 -9.69 -16.48 0.50
N ALA A 95 -10.99 -16.80 0.56
CA ALA A 95 -11.53 -17.98 -0.11
C ALA A 95 -11.46 -17.89 -1.65
N ARG A 96 -11.27 -16.69 -2.20
CA ARG A 96 -11.30 -16.45 -3.65
C ARG A 96 -9.98 -16.75 -4.37
N GLU A 97 -8.82 -16.88 -3.72
CA GLU A 97 -7.55 -17.09 -4.46
C GLU A 97 -6.32 -17.49 -3.62
N GLY A 98 -5.39 -18.22 -4.25
CA GLY A 98 -4.04 -18.54 -3.76
C GLY A 98 -3.09 -17.34 -3.93
N THR A 99 -3.22 -16.38 -3.02
CA THR A 99 -2.45 -15.13 -3.05
C THR A 99 -0.95 -15.36 -2.79
N PRO A 100 -0.06 -14.61 -3.46
CA PRO A 100 1.35 -14.51 -3.04
C PRO A 100 1.40 -14.07 -1.56
N ASP A 101 2.31 -14.58 -0.74
CA ASP A 101 2.52 -14.08 0.64
C ASP A 101 3.43 -12.83 0.60
N LEU A 102 3.02 -11.80 -0.15
CA LEU A 102 3.78 -10.56 -0.32
C LEU A 102 3.28 -9.44 0.61
N ALA A 103 1.98 -9.42 0.90
CA ALA A 103 1.33 -8.47 1.79
C ALA A 103 0.84 -9.13 3.07
N ARG A 104 0.98 -8.42 4.19
CA ARG A 104 0.44 -8.82 5.48
C ARG A 104 -0.34 -7.68 6.08
N ALA A 105 -1.38 -8.03 6.81
CA ALA A 105 -2.29 -7.08 7.40
C ALA A 105 -2.74 -7.55 8.78
N ASN A 106 -2.83 -6.59 9.70
CA ASN A 106 -3.42 -6.75 11.01
C ASN A 106 -4.42 -5.63 11.23
N PHE A 107 -5.54 -5.96 11.86
CA PHE A 107 -6.57 -4.98 12.22
C PHE A 107 -6.96 -5.17 13.69
N PHE A 108 -7.15 -4.05 14.38
CA PHE A 108 -7.62 -4.00 15.75
C PHE A 108 -8.90 -3.18 15.78
N VAL A 109 -9.94 -3.73 16.39
CA VAL A 109 -11.24 -3.04 16.55
C VAL A 109 -11.47 -2.78 18.03
N GLY A 110 -11.60 -1.51 18.40
CA GLY A 110 -11.88 -1.03 19.75
C GLY A 110 -13.10 -0.12 19.80
N MET A 111 -13.50 0.26 21.01
CA MET A 111 -14.50 1.31 21.21
C MET A 111 -13.90 2.66 20.80
N ALA A 112 -14.68 3.51 20.14
CA ALA A 112 -14.29 4.88 19.91
C ALA A 112 -14.32 5.71 21.20
N ASP A 113 -13.37 6.63 21.33
CA ASP A 113 -13.40 7.62 22.40
C ASP A 113 -14.62 8.53 22.19
N ARG A 114 -15.20 9.02 23.29
CA ARG A 114 -16.41 9.88 23.27
C ARG A 114 -16.22 11.17 22.48
N ASP A 115 -14.97 11.59 22.29
CA ASP A 115 -14.61 12.81 21.59
C ASP A 115 -14.56 12.66 20.06
N LEU A 116 -14.59 11.42 19.53
CA LEU A 116 -14.47 11.12 18.09
C LEU A 116 -15.80 10.76 17.41
N GLY A 117 -16.90 10.67 18.14
CA GLY A 117 -18.21 10.38 17.58
C GLY A 117 -19.28 10.12 18.63
N GLU A 118 -20.54 10.06 18.21
CA GLU A 118 -21.67 9.76 19.09
C GLU A 118 -21.37 8.53 19.96
N ALA A 119 -21.82 8.57 21.22
CA ALA A 119 -21.53 7.57 22.23
C ALA A 119 -21.91 6.15 21.74
N GLY A 120 -20.95 5.41 21.16
CA GLY A 120 -21.19 4.06 20.65
C GLY A 120 -20.43 3.62 19.39
N GLY A 121 -19.63 4.49 18.74
CA GLY A 121 -18.84 4.10 17.58
C GLY A 121 -17.65 3.17 17.87
N SER A 122 -17.02 2.69 16.81
CA SER A 122 -15.83 1.84 16.84
C SER A 122 -14.64 2.55 16.23
N MET A 123 -13.46 2.30 16.80
CA MET A 123 -12.18 2.65 16.19
C MET A 123 -11.53 1.41 15.61
N VAL A 124 -11.09 1.50 14.36
CA VAL A 124 -10.37 0.44 13.68
C VAL A 124 -8.96 0.92 13.36
N LEU A 125 -7.96 0.28 13.97
CA LEU A 125 -6.56 0.47 13.61
C LEU A 125 -6.15 -0.64 12.65
N MET A 126 -5.79 -0.27 11.44
CA MET A 126 -5.22 -1.15 10.44
C MET A 126 -3.73 -0.90 10.30
N ARG A 127 -2.98 -1.98 10.14
CA ARG A 127 -1.57 -1.93 9.80
C ARG A 127 -1.27 -3.01 8.79
N GLY A 128 -0.71 -2.61 7.66
CA GLY A 128 -0.25 -3.53 6.63
C GLY A 128 1.14 -3.21 6.16
N ASN A 129 1.83 -4.26 5.70
CA ASN A 129 3.15 -4.18 5.12
C ASN A 129 3.21 -5.04 3.86
N CYS A 130 3.81 -4.53 2.79
CA CYS A 130 4.05 -5.26 1.56
C CYS A 130 5.52 -5.20 1.17
N ILE A 131 6.14 -6.37 0.90
CA ILE A 131 7.56 -6.51 0.52
C ILE A 131 8.54 -6.00 1.61
N GLN A 132 8.03 -5.61 2.79
CA GLN A 132 8.81 -5.14 3.93
C GLN A 132 8.67 -6.17 5.07
N ARG A 133 9.78 -6.78 5.49
CA ARG A 133 9.83 -7.76 6.60
C ARG A 133 10.28 -7.12 7.90
#